data_AF-A0A9E7ASD5-F1
#
_entry.id   AF-A0A9E7ASD5-F1
#
_cell.length_a   1.000
_cell.length_b   1.000
_cell.length_c   1.000
_cell.angle_alpha   90.00
_cell.angle_beta   90.00
_cell.angle_gamma   90.00
#
_symmetry.space_group_name_H-M   'P 1'
#
loop_
_entity.id
_entity.type
_entity.pdbx_description
1 polymer ?
#
loop_
_entity_poly.entity_id
_entity_poly.type
_entity_poly.pdbx_seq_one_letter_code
_entity_poly.pdbx_strand_id
1 'polypeptide(L)'
;MRTILAILLLATPAAAQMSPVGCNALSASAEDASARLDDALAMMKGDAFRAAMPHMPQQAKAAAADVEDARISAEMAMREYTRALLEFSTAIRNCGQ
;
A
#
# COMPACT_ATOMS: atom_id res chain seq x y z
N MET A 1 -8.32 41.58 -36.31
CA MET A 1 -8.03 40.92 -35.01
C MET A 1 -9.32 40.28 -34.47
N ARG A 2 -9.69 39.08 -34.93
CA ARG A 2 -10.95 38.44 -34.47
C ARG A 2 -10.95 36.91 -34.66
N THR A 3 -9.81 36.27 -34.49
CA THR A 3 -9.65 34.83 -34.82
C THR A 3 -8.64 34.11 -33.93
N ILE A 4 -8.48 34.50 -32.67
CA ILE A 4 -7.60 33.80 -31.70
C ILE A 4 -8.31 33.63 -30.35
N LEU A 5 -9.57 33.19 -30.36
CA LEU A 5 -10.31 32.89 -29.12
C LEU A 5 -11.01 31.52 -29.11
N ALA A 6 -10.76 30.67 -30.12
CA ALA A 6 -11.46 29.40 -30.26
C ALA A 6 -10.65 28.16 -29.81
N ILE A 7 -9.38 28.30 -29.45
CA ILE A 7 -8.49 27.14 -29.20
C ILE A 7 -8.39 26.77 -27.70
N LEU A 8 -8.89 27.62 -26.80
CA LEU A 8 -8.82 27.40 -25.34
C LEU A 8 -9.96 26.56 -24.74
N LEU A 9 -10.90 26.07 -25.56
CA LEU A 9 -12.08 25.32 -25.10
C LEU A 9 -11.93 23.79 -25.12
N LEU A 10 -10.76 23.25 -25.48
CA LEU A 10 -10.55 21.80 -25.61
C LEU A 10 -9.73 21.16 -24.48
N ALA A 11 -9.36 21.92 -23.46
CA ALA A 11 -8.67 21.40 -22.29
C ALA A 11 -9.59 21.28 -21.08
N THR A 12 -10.82 20.78 -21.27
CA THR A 12 -11.46 20.08 -20.15
C THR A 12 -10.59 18.87 -19.88
N PRO A 13 -10.08 18.65 -18.64
CA PRO A 13 -9.56 17.33 -18.35
C PRO A 13 -10.74 16.41 -18.62
N ALA A 14 -10.61 15.52 -19.60
CA ALA A 14 -11.47 14.36 -19.64
C ALA A 14 -11.13 13.62 -18.35
N ALA A 15 -11.83 13.96 -17.27
CA ALA A 15 -11.94 13.10 -16.12
C ALA A 15 -12.54 11.84 -16.74
N ALA A 16 -11.68 10.87 -17.06
CA ALA A 16 -12.10 9.55 -17.45
C ALA A 16 -12.91 9.05 -16.26
N GLN A 17 -14.22 9.28 -16.32
CA GLN A 17 -15.13 8.97 -15.26
C GLN A 17 -15.16 7.45 -15.24
N MET A 18 -14.47 6.89 -14.25
CA MET A 18 -14.40 5.45 -14.06
C MET A 18 -15.83 4.93 -13.97
N SER A 19 -16.15 3.93 -14.78
CA SER A 19 -17.47 3.32 -14.74
C SER A 19 -17.66 2.63 -13.38
N PRO A 20 -18.91 2.44 -12.92
CA PRO A 20 -19.19 1.68 -11.70
C PRO A 20 -18.54 0.29 -11.70
N VAL A 21 -18.46 -0.36 -12.87
CA VAL A 21 -17.78 -1.65 -13.04
C VAL A 21 -16.28 -1.52 -12.79
N GLY A 22 -15.63 -0.49 -13.35
CA GLY A 22 -14.21 -0.22 -13.12
C GLY A 22 -13.89 0.13 -11.67
N CYS A 23 -14.74 0.95 -11.03
CA CYS A 23 -14.67 1.29 -9.61
C CYS A 23 -14.71 0.05 -8.72
N ASN A 24 -15.68 -0.84 -8.96
CA ASN A 24 -15.85 -2.05 -8.17
C ASN A 24 -14.74 -3.07 -8.41
N ALA A 25 -14.25 -3.20 -9.64
CA ALA A 25 -13.08 -4.05 -9.93
C ALA A 25 -11.82 -3.54 -9.21
N LEU A 26 -11.59 -2.22 -9.19
CA LEU A 26 -10.45 -1.63 -8.52
C LEU A 26 -10.56 -1.73 -6.98
N SER A 27 -11.76 -1.51 -6.42
CA SER A 27 -12.07 -1.72 -5.01
C SER A 27 -11.76 -3.16 -4.57
N ALA A 28 -12.25 -4.15 -5.32
CA ALA A 28 -12.01 -5.56 -5.05
C ALA A 28 -10.53 -5.94 -5.17
N SER A 29 -9.82 -5.40 -6.17
CA SER A 29 -8.38 -5.63 -6.31
C SER A 29 -7.58 -5.06 -5.14
N ALA A 30 -7.95 -3.88 -4.63
CA ALA A 30 -7.28 -3.28 -3.48
C ALA A 30 -7.58 -4.04 -2.18
N GLU A 31 -8.80 -4.55 -2.02
CA GLU A 31 -9.18 -5.41 -0.90
C GLU A 31 -8.42 -6.74 -0.90
N ASP A 32 -8.31 -7.42 -2.05
CA ASP A 32 -7.51 -8.65 -2.19
C ASP A 32 -6.01 -8.39 -1.94
N ALA A 33 -5.47 -7.29 -2.47
CA ALA A 33 -4.08 -6.91 -2.19
C ALA A 33 -3.83 -6.65 -0.70
N SER A 34 -4.74 -5.96 -0.03
CA SER A 34 -4.68 -5.73 1.42
C SER A 34 -4.70 -7.05 2.19
N ALA A 35 -5.59 -7.99 1.86
CA ALA A 35 -5.69 -9.28 2.53
C ALA A 35 -4.37 -10.08 2.41
N ARG A 36 -3.79 -10.13 1.20
CA ARG A 36 -2.51 -10.83 0.97
C ARG A 36 -1.34 -10.20 1.72
N LEU A 37 -1.33 -8.88 1.88
CA LEU A 37 -0.31 -8.19 2.67
C LEU A 37 -0.47 -8.45 4.17
N ASP A 38 -1.70 -8.58 4.66
CA ASP A 38 -1.95 -8.95 6.06
C ASP A 38 -1.48 -10.39 6.35
N ASP A 39 -1.71 -11.32 5.41
CA ASP A 39 -1.15 -12.68 5.49
C ASP A 39 0.39 -12.67 5.49
N ALA A 40 1.01 -11.87 4.61
CA ALA A 40 2.46 -11.73 4.57
C ALA A 40 3.03 -11.13 5.86
N LEU A 41 2.36 -10.14 6.44
CA LEU A 41 2.69 -9.57 7.75
C LEU A 41 2.69 -10.62 8.86
N ALA A 42 1.72 -11.54 8.85
CA ALA A 42 1.65 -12.63 9.82
C ALA A 42 2.84 -13.61 9.73
N MET A 43 3.48 -13.71 8.57
CA MET A 43 4.68 -14.52 8.34
C MET A 43 5.98 -13.83 8.79
N MET A 44 5.98 -12.50 8.94
CA MET A 44 7.16 -11.72 9.32
C MET A 44 7.41 -11.61 10.83
N LYS A 45 6.87 -12.55 11.62
CA LYS A 45 7.09 -12.59 13.06
C LYS A 45 8.55 -12.86 13.39
N GLY A 46 9.15 -11.98 14.19
CA GLY A 46 10.54 -12.08 14.62
C GLY A 46 10.80 -12.94 15.86
N ASP A 47 9.78 -13.59 16.45
CA ASP A 47 9.88 -14.13 17.81
C ASP A 47 11.01 -15.16 17.98
N ALA A 48 11.17 -16.07 17.01
CA ALA A 48 12.26 -17.04 17.02
C ALA A 48 13.65 -16.37 16.87
N PHE A 49 13.74 -15.34 16.03
CA PHE A 49 14.96 -14.57 15.84
C PHE A 49 15.33 -13.79 17.11
N ARG A 50 14.35 -13.08 17.70
CA ARG A 50 14.49 -12.32 18.94
C ARG A 50 14.89 -13.21 20.12
N ALA A 51 14.35 -14.42 20.20
CA ALA A 51 14.73 -15.43 21.20
C ALA A 51 16.17 -15.94 21.01
N ALA A 52 16.67 -15.98 19.78
CA ALA A 52 18.04 -16.42 19.49
C ALA A 52 19.09 -15.33 19.78
N MET A 53 18.76 -14.04 19.62
CA MET A 53 19.69 -12.91 19.75
C MET A 53 20.56 -12.92 21.04
N PRO A 54 20.05 -13.23 22.24
CA PRO A 54 20.86 -13.25 23.46
C PRO A 54 21.99 -14.30 23.43
N HIS A 55 21.77 -15.39 22.68
CA HIS A 55 22.68 -16.53 22.58
C HIS A 55 23.65 -16.41 21.40
N MET A 56 23.53 -15.37 20.57
CA MET A 56 24.43 -15.16 19.44
C MET A 56 25.83 -14.74 19.91
N PRO A 57 26.89 -15.07 19.13
CA PRO A 57 28.24 -14.56 19.36
C PRO A 57 28.26 -13.04 19.42
N GLN A 58 29.14 -12.45 20.25
CA GLN A 58 29.14 -11.00 20.43
C GLN A 58 29.35 -10.22 19.13
N GLN A 59 30.19 -10.72 18.22
CA GLN A 59 30.40 -10.06 16.92
C GLN A 59 29.14 -10.01 16.04
N ALA A 60 28.14 -10.86 16.28
CA ALA A 60 26.91 -10.93 15.49
C ALA A 60 25.76 -10.12 16.09
N LYS A 61 25.85 -9.70 17.36
CA LYS A 61 24.72 -9.05 18.05
C LYS A 61 24.32 -7.71 17.45
N ALA A 62 25.30 -6.91 17.02
CA ALA A 62 25.01 -5.62 16.37
C ALA A 62 24.23 -5.83 15.06
N ALA A 63 24.75 -6.68 14.17
CA ALA A 63 24.06 -7.00 12.93
C ALA A 63 22.68 -7.64 13.16
N ALA A 64 22.54 -8.47 14.20
CA ALA A 64 21.25 -9.05 14.55
C ALA A 64 20.24 -7.99 15.04
N ALA A 65 20.69 -6.98 15.80
CA ALA A 65 19.84 -5.86 16.19
C ALA A 65 19.39 -5.05 14.97
N ASP A 66 20.30 -4.76 14.03
CA ASP A 66 19.96 -4.05 12.79
C ASP A 66 18.90 -4.81 11.96
N VAL A 67 19.00 -6.14 11.90
CA VAL A 67 18.00 -6.98 11.20
C VAL A 67 16.65 -6.94 11.90
N GLU A 68 16.59 -7.00 13.23
CA GLU A 68 15.33 -6.91 13.96
C GLU A 68 14.69 -5.53 13.80
N ASP A 69 15.47 -4.45 13.86
CA ASP A 69 14.97 -3.09 13.62
C ASP A 69 14.44 -2.91 12.20
N ALA A 70 15.14 -3.45 11.20
CA ALA A 70 14.67 -3.46 9.81
C ALA A 70 13.36 -4.24 9.66
N ARG A 71 13.24 -5.41 10.33
CA ARG A 71 12.01 -6.21 10.34
C ARG A 71 10.84 -5.42 10.95
N ILE A 72 11.04 -4.79 12.11
CA ILE A 72 10.02 -3.96 12.78
C ILE A 72 9.58 -2.81 11.85
N SER A 73 10.54 -2.13 11.23
CA SER A 73 10.26 -1.02 10.30
C SER A 73 9.46 -1.47 9.09
N ALA A 74 9.82 -2.62 8.50
CA ALA A 74 9.08 -3.22 7.40
C ALA A 74 7.66 -3.63 7.82
N GLU A 75 7.49 -4.19 9.02
CA GLU A 75 6.18 -4.54 9.58
C GLU A 75 5.28 -3.30 9.72
N MET A 76 5.80 -2.20 10.24
CA MET A 76 5.04 -0.95 10.36
C MET A 76 4.64 -0.40 8.99
N ALA A 77 5.57 -0.32 8.05
CA ALA A 77 5.32 0.21 6.71
C ALA A 77 4.27 -0.61 5.95
N MET A 78 4.33 -1.94 6.02
CA MET A 78 3.32 -2.79 5.40
C MET A 78 1.96 -2.65 6.07
N ARG A 79 1.89 -2.54 7.41
CA ARG A 79 0.61 -2.30 8.11
C ARG A 79 -0.05 -1.00 7.65
N GLU A 80 0.73 0.05 7.48
CA GLU A 80 0.26 1.33 6.97
C GLU A 80 -0.25 1.20 5.53
N TYR A 81 0.51 0.51 4.67
CA TYR A 81 0.11 0.29 3.28
C TYR A 81 -1.14 -0.59 3.13
N THR A 82 -1.24 -1.67 3.92
CA THR A 82 -2.43 -2.52 4.03
C THR A 82 -3.66 -1.69 4.40
N ARG A 83 -3.54 -0.82 5.42
CA ARG A 83 -4.63 0.08 5.80
C ARG A 83 -5.01 1.05 4.67
N ALA A 84 -4.02 1.67 4.02
CA ALA A 84 -4.26 2.59 2.92
C ALA A 84 -5.01 1.91 1.76
N LEU A 85 -4.70 0.64 1.45
CA LEU A 85 -5.41 -0.13 0.43
C LEU A 85 -6.87 -0.42 0.81
N LEU A 86 -7.15 -0.74 2.08
CA LEU A 86 -8.51 -0.92 2.60
C LEU A 86 -9.32 0.38 2.56
N GLU A 87 -8.72 1.49 2.96
CA GLU A 87 -9.34 2.82 2.91
C GLU A 87 -9.63 3.22 1.45
N PHE A 88 -8.67 3.02 0.55
CA PHE A 88 -8.84 3.24 -0.88
C PHE A 88 -9.94 2.36 -1.47
N SER A 89 -9.94 1.06 -1.16
CA SER A 89 -10.98 0.12 -1.56
C SER A 89 -12.37 0.62 -1.17
N THR A 90 -12.50 1.09 0.08
CA THR A 90 -13.76 1.62 0.60
C THR A 90 -14.17 2.89 -0.11
N ALA A 91 -13.24 3.82 -0.33
CA ALA A 91 -13.50 5.12 -0.95
C ALA A 91 -13.89 5.01 -2.43
N ILE A 92 -13.31 4.05 -3.16
CA ILE A 92 -13.54 3.88 -4.60
C ILE A 92 -14.72 2.94 -4.91
N ARG A 93 -15.22 2.21 -3.92
CA ARG A 93 -16.36 1.30 -4.08
C ARG A 93 -17.58 2.08 -4.55
N ASN A 94 -18.23 1.58 -5.60
CA ASN A 94 -19.39 2.20 -6.21
C ASN A 94 -19.17 3.64 -6.69
N CYS A 95 -17.92 4.05 -6.96
CA CYS A 95 -17.71 5.34 -7.62
C CYS A 95 -18.37 5.37 -9.01
N GLY A 96 -18.68 6.56 -9.51
CA GLY A 96 -19.31 6.73 -10.83
C GLY A 96 -20.78 6.30 -10.94
N GLN A 97 -21.42 6.02 -9.80
CA GLN A 97 -22.88 5.90 -9.69
C GLN A 97 -23.55 7.26 -9.56
#